data_AF-A0A3P3XJ13-F1
#
_entry.id   AF-A0A3P3XJ13-F1
#
_cell.length_a   1.000
_cell.length_b   1.000
_cell.length_c   1.000
_cell.angle_alpha   90.00
_cell.angle_beta   90.00
_cell.angle_gamma   90.00
#
_symmetry.space_group_name_H-M   'P 1'
#
loop_
_entity.id
_entity.type
_entity.pdbx_description
1 polymer ?
#
loop_
_entity_poly.entity_id
_entity_poly.type
_entity_poly.pdbx_seq_one_letter_code
_entity_poly.pdbx_strand_id
1 'polypeptide(L)' 'MAPETSHALAQVIREATKAKKEGKEKVILFSLSGYGLLDMQRYADYFPGKLSNLELSEAEIEKALAGLPKLETVG' A
#
# COMPACT_ATOMS: atom_id res chain seq x y z
N MET A 1 -6.44 4.16 -10.46
CA MET A 1 -5.39 4.63 -9.53
C MET A 1 -4.87 3.41 -8.79
N ALA A 2 -3.60 3.32 -8.43
CA ALA A 2 -3.14 2.26 -7.53
C ALA A 2 -3.52 2.60 -6.07
N PRO A 3 -3.73 1.60 -5.18
CA PRO A 3 -4.08 1.84 -3.77
C PRO A 3 -3.08 2.75 -3.03
N GLU A 4 -1.80 2.68 -3.38
CA GLU A 4 -0.72 3.49 -2.84
C GLU A 4 -0.88 4.97 -3.26
N THR A 5 -1.24 5.23 -4.52
CA THR A 5 -1.46 6.58 -5.06
C THR A 5 -2.67 7.26 -4.41
N SER A 6 -3.66 6.51 -3.93
CA SER A 6 -4.81 7.06 -3.19
C SER A 6 -4.40 7.81 -1.91
N HIS A 7 -3.31 7.40 -1.25
CA HIS A 7 -2.81 8.06 -0.04
C HIS A 7 -2.29 9.48 -0.36
N ALA A 8 -1.55 9.62 -1.45
CA ALA A 8 -1.06 10.91 -1.92
C ALA A 8 -2.22 11.84 -2.30
N LEU A 9 -3.24 11.32 -3.00
CA LEU A 9 -4.43 12.09 -3.36
C LEU A 9 -5.22 12.57 -2.12
N ALA A 10 -5.33 11.73 -1.09
CA ALA A 10 -5.99 12.11 0.16
C ALA A 10 -5.29 13.33 0.82
N GLN A 11 -3.96 13.40 0.76
CA GLN A 11 -3.22 14.58 1.24
C GLN A 11 -3.45 15.81 0.37
N VAL A 12 -3.48 15.66 -0.96
CA VAL A 12 -3.78 16.76 -1.90
C VAL A 12 -5.14 17.39 -1.59
N ILE A 13 -6.17 16.56 -1.33
CA ILE A 13 -7.51 17.04 -0.97
C ILE A 13 -7.50 17.83 0.34
N ARG A 14 -6.74 17.37 1.34
CA ARG A 14 -6.59 18.10 2.62
C ARG A 14 -5.95 19.47 2.41
N GLU A 15 -4.87 19.55 1.63
CA GLU A 15 -4.20 20.81 1.34
C GLU A 15 -5.06 21.77 0.50
N ALA A 16 -5.82 21.25 -0.47
CA ALA A 16 -6.78 22.05 -1.24
C ALA A 16 -7.90 22.61 -0.33
N THR A 17 -8.39 21.81 0.61
CA THR A 17 -9.41 22.26 1.58
C THR A 17 -8.84 23.35 2.51
N LYS A 18 -7.58 23.21 2.92
CA LYS A 18 -6.88 24.22 3.71
C LYS A 18 -6.70 25.53 2.92
N ALA A 19 -6.26 25.44 1.66
CA ALA A 19 -6.12 26.59 0.77
C ALA A 19 -7.44 27.36 0.60
N LYS A 20 -8.56 26.63 0.43
CA LYS A 20 -9.91 27.20 0.38
C LYS A 20 -10.29 27.93 1.67
N LYS A 21 -10.03 27.33 2.85
CA LYS A 21 -10.29 27.97 4.16
C LYS A 21 -9.45 29.22 4.38
N GLU A 22 -8.21 29.22 3.89
CA GLU A 22 -7.29 30.35 3.98
C GLU A 22 -7.57 31.44 2.92
N GLY A 23 -8.44 31.19 1.95
CA GLY A 23 -8.70 32.10 0.83
C GLY A 23 -7.50 32.32 -0.08
N LYS A 24 -6.55 31.38 -0.11
CA LYS A 24 -5.30 31.49 -0.88
C LYS A 24 -5.30 30.51 -2.04
N GLU A 25 -4.93 31.02 -3.21
CA GLU A 25 -4.64 30.17 -4.36
C GLU A 25 -3.31 29.43 -4.12
N LYS A 26 -3.31 28.10 -4.26
CA LYS A 26 -2.14 27.25 -4.12
C LYS A 26 -2.05 26.28 -5.28
N VAL A 27 -0.87 26.16 -5.87
CA VAL A 27 -0.56 25.11 -6.85
C VAL A 27 -0.03 23.90 -6.09
N ILE A 28 -0.69 22.76 -6.24
CA ILE A 28 -0.31 21.50 -5.57
C ILE A 28 0.16 20.51 -6.64
N LEU A 29 1.46 20.28 -6.70
CA LEU A 29 2.04 19.21 -7.51
C LEU A 29 2.09 17.92 -6.69
N PHE A 30 1.59 16.83 -7.24
CA PHE A 30 1.73 15.50 -6.63
C PHE A 30 2.05 14.46 -7.70
N SER A 31 2.68 13.36 -7.26
CA SER A 31 3.04 12.24 -8.14
C SER A 31 1.87 11.26 -8.26
N LEU A 32 1.38 11.08 -9.49
CA LEU A 32 0.48 9.98 -9.84
C LEU A 32 1.33 8.75 -10.20
N SER A 33 1.84 8.08 -9.18
CA SER A 33 2.87 7.04 -9.31
C SER A 33 2.43 5.77 -10.05
N GLY A 34 1.12 5.51 -10.20
CA GLY A 34 0.63 4.28 -10.82
C GLY A 34 -0.80 4.35 -11.36
N TYR A 35 -1.01 3.72 -12.52
CA TYR A 35 -2.33 3.48 -13.11
C TYR A 35 -2.88 2.14 -12.62
N GLY A 36 -4.10 2.15 -12.07
CA GLY A 36 -4.66 1.02 -11.32
C GLY A 36 -5.27 -0.10 -12.17
N LEU A 37 -4.90 -0.24 -13.44
CA LEU A 37 -5.52 -1.22 -14.35
C LEU A 37 -5.28 -2.66 -13.89
N LEU A 38 -4.09 -2.94 -13.33
CA LEU A 38 -3.69 -4.25 -12.85
C LEU A 38 -4.11 -4.51 -11.39
N ASP A 39 -4.56 -3.49 -10.66
CA ASP A 39 -4.99 -3.58 -9.26
C ASP A 39 -6.51 -3.68 -9.08
N MET A 40 -7.27 -3.80 -10.18
CA MET A 40 -8.74 -3.85 -10.13
C MET A 40 -9.27 -5.01 -9.27
N GLN A 41 -8.57 -6.16 -9.26
CA GLN A 41 -8.91 -7.29 -8.39
C GLN A 41 -8.74 -6.93 -6.91
N ARG A 42 -7.65 -6.23 -6.55
CA ARG A 42 -7.41 -5.78 -5.17
C ARG A 42 -8.45 -4.78 -4.70
N TYR A 43 -8.88 -3.87 -5.56
CA TYR A 43 -10.01 -2.99 -5.26
C TYR A 43 -11.31 -3.77 -5.05
N ALA A 44 -11.59 -4.76 -5.90
CA ALA A 44 -12.77 -5.61 -5.79
C ALA A 44 -12.81 -6.43 -4.50
N ASP A 45 -11.65 -6.79 -3.92
CA ASP A 45 -11.57 -7.47 -2.63
C ASP A 45 -11.58 -6.51 -1.43
N TYR A 46 -11.03 -5.30 -1.59
CA TYR A 46 -11.00 -4.27 -0.54
C TYR A 46 -12.38 -3.69 -0.23
N PHE A 47 -13.14 -3.23 -1.24
CA PHE A 47 -14.43 -2.55 -1.02
C PHE A 47 -15.50 -3.38 -0.28
N PRO A 48 -15.66 -4.70 -0.53
CA PRO A 48 -16.55 -5.55 0.25
C PRO A 48 -15.93 -6.09 1.54
N GLY A 49 -14.70 -5.69 1.91
CA GLY A 49 -14.04 -6.11 3.14
C GLY A 49 -13.55 -7.57 3.14
N LYS A 50 -13.20 -8.12 1.98
CA LYS A 50 -12.74 -9.52 1.85
C LYS A 50 -11.27 -9.74 2.23
N LEU A 51 -10.52 -8.67 2.48
CA LEU A 51 -9.11 -8.75 2.86
C LEU A 51 -8.99 -9.22 4.32
N SER A 52 -8.36 -10.37 4.53
CA SER A 52 -7.97 -10.86 5.85
C SER A 52 -6.48 -10.69 6.07
N ASN A 53 -6.08 -10.30 7.28
CA ASN A 53 -4.70 -10.46 7.72
C ASN A 53 -4.45 -11.97 7.90
N LEU A 54 -3.65 -12.54 7.02
CA LEU A 54 -3.14 -13.90 7.20
C LEU A 54 -1.99 -13.82 8.20
N GLU A 55 -2.27 -14.15 9.45
CA GLU A 55 -1.23 -14.42 10.43
C GLU A 55 -0.68 -15.82 10.17
N LEU A 56 0.63 -15.92 9.92
CA LEU A 56 1.32 -17.19 9.82
C LEU A 56 1.50 -17.76 11.23
N SER A 57 1.11 -19.00 11.43
CA SER A 57 1.41 -19.70 12.68
C SER A 57 2.91 -19.99 12.80
N GLU A 58 3.45 -20.05 14.02
CA GLU A 58 4.85 -20.43 14.26
C GLU A 58 5.22 -21.76 13.56
N ALA A 59 4.29 -22.71 13.52
CA ALA A 59 4.49 -24.00 12.86
C ALA A 59 4.70 -23.88 11.34
N GLU A 60 4.01 -22.95 10.67
CA GLU A 60 4.19 -22.71 9.24
C GLU A 60 5.53 -22.01 8.94
N ILE A 61 5.94 -21.12 9.84
CA ILE A 61 7.23 -20.45 9.79
C ILE A 61 8.36 -21.47 9.95
N GLU A 62 8.29 -22.34 10.97
CA GLU A 62 9.29 -23.39 11.21
C GLU A 62 9.39 -24.38 10.04
N LYS A 63 8.25 -24.78 9.47
CA LYS A 63 8.23 -25.66 8.29
C LYS A 63 8.92 -25.03 7.08
N ALA A 64 8.73 -23.73 6.86
CA ALA A 64 9.41 -23.00 5.78
C ALA A 64 10.92 -22.87 6.05
N LEU A 65 11.31 -22.60 7.30
CA LEU A 65 12.71 -22.51 7.72
C LEU A 65 13.45 -23.85 7.63
N ALA A 66 12.77 -24.97 7.88
CA ALA A 66 13.36 -26.31 7.82
C ALA A 66 13.83 -26.70 6.41
N GLY A 67 13.28 -26.07 5.36
CA GLY A 67 13.67 -26.30 3.96
C GLY A 67 14.85 -25.44 3.48
N LEU A 68 15.34 -24.51 4.30
CA LEU A 68 16.42 -23.61 3.89
C LEU A 68 17.77 -24.35 3.90
N PRO A 69 18.60 -24.17 2.86
CA PRO A 69 19.94 -24.74 2.84
C PRO A 69 20.77 -24.12 3.98
N LYS A 70 21.45 -24.97 4.74
CA LYS A 70 22.42 -24.50 5.75
C LYS A 70 23.59 -23.86 5.02
N LEU A 71 23.76 -22.55 5.19
CA LEU A 71 24.94 -21.86 4.70
C LEU A 71 26.15 -22.33 5.51
N GLU A 72 27.10 -22.99 4.86
CA GLU A 72 28.42 -23.21 5.46
C GLU A 72 29.13 -21.86 5.53
N THR A 73 29.50 -21.46 6.75
CA THR A 73 30.36 -20.31 6.98
C THR A 73 31.72 -20.58 6.36
N VAL A 74 32.05 -19.86 5.29
CA VAL A 74 33.41 -19.82 4.74
C VAL A 74 34.26 -19.05 5.75
N GLY A 75 35.17 -19.77 6.42
CA GLY A 75 36.18 -19.21 7.33
C GLY A 75 37.31 -18.51 6.59
#